data_AF-A0A9P5XY92-F1
#
_entry.id   AF-A0A9P5XY92-F1
#
_cell.length_a   1.000
_cell.length_b   1.000
_cell.length_c   1.000
_cell.angle_alpha   90.00
_cell.angle_beta   90.00
_cell.angle_gamma   90.00
#
_symmetry.space_group_name_H-M   'P 1'
#
loop_
_entity.id
_entity.type
_entity.pdbx_description
1 polymer ?
#
loop_
_entity_poly.entity_id
_entity_poly.type
_entity_poly.pdbx_seq_one_letter_code
_entity_poly.pdbx_strand_id
1 'polypeptide(L)'
;METIPNDGVVWDGWPDGLFECLYSFVEFRLANELAVHWACTPKGGDKRGDDKAEEWQRGKQTGRRCNGVLRCGNQFCTIVVRPQTRTAKIAQQLERRCKCGDKLRHEDCTVILWLNTFKYERFDQIIFANPKAGLLALLVGSGPGTSVAEISPVLMNADCIKAEKCRVTGGRGTTREFVDNFSNFEAKHPGFVVYSQFGMTTVVILQTRFMLSQLVKEHIIEDAVNGIVSDAAHGFWRDKPNLLIISSTYCLALRCWVPGIMTYSNGASEKHYELHFRALFETMAEEAQRQDTEVTDDLFRNVSTCRILIYHLLLSLSIGCGF
;
A
#
# COMPACT_ATOMS: atom_id res chain seq x y z
N MET A 1 1.16 34.10 19.56
CA MET A 1 1.34 32.64 19.62
C MET A 1 2.67 32.38 18.96
N GLU A 2 3.71 32.14 19.77
CA GLU A 2 5.05 31.84 19.26
C GLU A 2 5.02 30.45 18.63
N THR A 3 5.30 30.38 17.33
CA THR A 3 5.52 29.14 16.61
C THR A 3 6.86 28.57 17.08
N ILE A 4 6.81 27.53 17.91
CA ILE A 4 8.01 26.81 18.34
C ILE A 4 8.55 26.05 17.12
N PRO A 5 9.85 26.17 16.79
CA PRO A 5 10.48 25.39 15.72
C PRO A 5 10.29 23.90 15.96
N ASN A 6 10.09 23.15 14.87
CA ASN A 6 9.93 21.71 14.91
C ASN A 6 11.29 21.06 15.19
N ASP A 7 11.65 20.91 16.46
CA ASP A 7 12.94 20.40 16.95
C ASP A 7 13.14 18.88 16.70
N GLY A 8 12.60 18.34 15.59
CA GLY A 8 12.73 16.92 15.27
C GLY A 8 12.15 16.01 16.35
N VAL A 9 11.07 16.44 17.03
CA VAL A 9 10.42 15.66 18.09
C VAL A 9 9.91 14.35 17.51
N VAL A 10 10.66 13.29 17.79
CA VAL A 10 10.30 11.92 17.46
C VAL A 10 9.00 11.60 18.18
N TRP A 11 7.99 11.18 17.43
CA TRP A 11 6.71 10.78 18.00
C TRP A 11 6.89 9.52 18.86
N ASP A 12 6.76 9.67 20.17
CA ASP A 12 6.93 8.61 21.17
C ASP A 12 5.61 7.91 21.53
N GLY A 13 4.49 8.39 20.98
CA GLY A 13 3.14 7.88 21.23
C GLY A 13 2.51 8.33 22.56
N TRP A 14 3.16 9.20 23.34
CA TRP A 14 2.67 9.72 24.62
C TRP A 14 2.51 11.24 24.61
N PRO A 15 1.63 11.79 23.74
CA PRO A 15 1.37 13.21 23.75
C PRO A 15 0.79 13.63 25.10
N ASP A 16 1.44 14.58 25.77
CA ASP A 16 1.01 15.13 27.07
C ASP A 16 1.14 16.66 27.10
N GLY A 17 0.23 17.31 27.80
CA GLY A 17 0.11 18.77 27.82
C GLY A 17 -0.50 19.39 26.55
N LEU A 18 -0.37 20.70 26.43
CA LEU A 18 -0.78 21.47 25.25
C LEU A 18 0.41 21.58 24.31
N PHE A 19 0.29 21.01 23.11
CA PHE A 19 1.32 21.08 22.08
C PHE A 19 0.68 21.12 20.68
N GLU A 20 1.43 21.65 19.73
CA GLU A 20 1.11 21.64 18.31
C GLU A 20 2.37 21.21 17.55
N CYS A 21 2.25 20.21 16.68
CA CYS A 21 3.35 19.70 15.88
C CYS A 21 2.90 19.53 14.43
N LEU A 22 3.80 19.82 13.50
CA LEU A 22 3.58 19.63 12.07
C LEU A 22 4.36 18.40 11.61
N TYR A 23 3.66 17.46 10.99
CA TYR A 23 4.25 16.24 10.43
C TYR A 23 4.03 16.21 8.92
N SER A 24 5.09 15.92 8.16
CA SER A 24 4.95 15.51 6.77
C SER A 24 4.18 14.19 6.66
N PHE A 25 3.65 13.88 5.47
CA PHE A 25 2.90 12.64 5.28
C PHE A 25 3.75 11.38 5.52
N VAL A 26 5.05 11.44 5.25
CA VAL A 26 5.94 10.30 5.50
C VAL A 26 6.27 10.17 6.99
N GLU A 27 6.54 11.26 7.70
CA GLU A 27 6.71 11.22 9.16
C GLU A 27 5.45 10.69 9.85
N PHE A 28 4.28 11.09 9.38
CA PHE A 28 3.00 10.54 9.82
C PHE A 28 2.95 9.01 9.64
N ARG A 29 3.40 8.48 8.50
CA ARG A 29 3.47 7.02 8.26
C ARG A 29 4.51 6.33 9.13
N LEU A 30 5.70 6.90 9.27
CA LEU A 30 6.79 6.37 10.11
C LEU A 30 6.40 6.35 11.59
N ALA A 31 5.64 7.35 12.04
CA ALA A 31 5.07 7.44 13.38
C ALA A 31 3.80 6.56 13.56
N ASN A 32 3.58 5.58 12.68
CA ASN A 32 2.41 4.70 12.68
C ASN A 32 1.09 5.48 12.77
N GLU A 33 0.92 6.47 11.88
CA GLU A 33 -0.27 7.32 11.78
C GLU A 33 -0.56 8.12 13.06
N LEU A 34 0.52 8.54 13.73
CA LEU A 34 0.51 9.20 15.04
C LEU A 34 -0.35 8.41 16.03
N ALA A 35 -0.13 7.09 16.09
CA ALA A 35 -0.80 6.22 17.05
C ALA A 35 -0.49 6.69 18.48
N VAL A 36 -1.52 6.74 19.32
CA VAL A 36 -1.38 7.19 20.72
C VAL A 36 -1.51 6.02 21.67
N HIS A 37 -0.66 6.00 22.68
CA HIS A 37 -0.75 5.06 23.78
C HIS A 37 -1.80 5.44 24.82
N TRP A 38 -2.36 6.64 24.78
CA TRP A 38 -3.57 6.94 25.55
C TRP A 38 -4.77 6.10 25.06
N ALA A 39 -5.64 5.67 25.98
CA ALA A 39 -6.90 5.06 25.59
C ALA A 39 -7.82 6.14 25.02
N CYS A 40 -8.18 6.03 23.75
CA CYS A 40 -8.99 7.05 23.08
C CYS A 40 -10.21 6.46 22.38
N THR A 41 -11.27 7.27 22.30
CA THR A 41 -12.45 7.00 21.46
C THR A 41 -12.48 7.98 20.29
N PRO A 42 -12.78 7.53 19.05
CA PRO A 42 -13.01 8.43 17.93
C PRO A 42 -14.12 9.43 18.25
N LYS A 43 -13.83 10.73 18.13
CA LYS A 43 -14.85 11.79 18.27
C LYS A 43 -15.55 12.08 16.94
N GLY A 44 -14.98 11.61 15.84
CA GLY A 44 -15.37 11.97 14.47
C GLY A 44 -14.48 13.08 13.92
N GLY A 45 -14.77 13.48 12.68
CA GLY A 45 -14.05 14.54 11.98
C GLY A 45 -14.98 15.59 11.43
N ASP A 46 -14.42 16.72 10.98
CA ASP A 46 -15.21 17.75 10.33
C ASP A 46 -15.73 17.25 8.97
N LYS A 47 -17.02 17.50 8.72
CA LYS A 47 -17.66 17.17 7.45
C LYS A 47 -17.28 18.16 6.35
N ARG A 48 -16.84 19.37 6.71
CA ARG A 48 -16.59 20.48 5.78
C ARG A 48 -15.11 20.70 5.43
N GLY A 49 -14.18 20.29 6.28
CA GLY A 49 -12.74 20.36 6.00
C GLY A 49 -12.33 19.61 4.71
N ASP A 50 -11.34 20.17 4.02
CA ASP A 50 -10.76 19.68 2.76
C ASP A 50 -9.31 19.24 2.98
N ASP A 51 -8.96 18.02 2.57
CA ASP A 51 -7.60 17.50 2.68
C ASP A 51 -6.59 18.23 1.78
N LYS A 52 -7.10 19.00 0.81
CA LYS A 52 -6.30 19.84 -0.10
C LYS A 52 -6.19 21.30 0.33
N ALA A 53 -6.75 21.68 1.48
CA ALA A 53 -6.68 23.05 1.96
C ALA A 53 -5.24 23.51 2.17
N GLU A 54 -4.92 24.75 1.80
CA GLU A 54 -3.58 25.35 1.97
C GLU A 54 -3.31 25.73 3.43
N GLU A 55 -4.37 26.01 4.18
CA GLU A 55 -4.35 26.36 5.61
C GLU A 55 -4.87 25.19 6.45
N TRP A 56 -4.19 24.87 7.56
CA TRP A 56 -4.57 23.76 8.42
C TRP A 56 -5.96 23.92 9.04
N GLN A 57 -6.41 25.16 9.27
CA GLN A 57 -7.73 25.49 9.82
C GLN A 57 -8.88 25.07 8.91
N ARG A 58 -8.62 24.98 7.60
CA ARG A 58 -9.56 24.50 6.58
C ARG A 58 -9.33 23.03 6.20
N GLY A 59 -8.29 22.43 6.79
CA GLY A 59 -7.90 21.05 6.60
C GLY A 59 -8.96 20.05 7.05
N LYS A 60 -8.83 18.80 6.60
CA LYS A 60 -9.65 17.70 7.10
C LYS A 60 -9.29 17.40 8.55
N GLN A 61 -10.20 17.73 9.47
CA GLN A 61 -9.99 17.51 10.89
C GLN A 61 -10.51 16.13 11.33
N THR A 62 -9.74 15.43 12.16
CA THR A 62 -10.17 14.21 12.87
C THR A 62 -9.83 14.33 14.36
N GLY A 63 -10.76 13.90 15.23
CA GLY A 63 -10.62 14.04 16.68
C GLY A 63 -10.59 12.71 17.42
N ARG A 64 -9.72 12.61 18.43
CA ARG A 64 -9.64 11.48 19.36
C ARG A 64 -9.84 12.01 20.78
N ARG A 65 -10.88 11.55 21.49
CA ARG A 65 -11.11 11.91 22.90
C ARG A 65 -10.38 10.94 23.80
N CYS A 66 -9.61 11.43 24.77
CA CYS A 66 -9.01 10.58 25.80
C CYS A 66 -10.09 10.01 26.72
N ASN A 67 -10.03 8.71 27.01
CA ASN A 67 -10.94 8.03 27.92
C ASN A 67 -10.47 8.11 29.38
N GLY A 68 -9.35 8.80 29.66
CA GLY A 68 -8.76 8.87 30.99
C GLY A 68 -8.19 7.52 31.45
N VAL A 69 -8.35 7.21 32.73
CA VAL A 69 -7.80 5.99 33.34
C VAL A 69 -8.77 5.36 34.33
N LEU A 70 -8.61 4.06 34.58
CA LEU A 70 -9.28 3.38 35.69
C LEU A 70 -8.31 3.26 36.86
N ARG A 71 -8.64 3.82 38.01
CA ARG A 71 -7.85 3.70 39.24
C ARG A 71 -8.51 2.76 40.24
N CYS A 72 -7.70 2.14 41.08
CA CYS A 72 -8.21 1.42 42.24
C CYS A 72 -8.85 2.39 43.24
N GLY A 73 -9.96 1.98 43.88
CA GLY A 73 -10.59 2.72 44.97
C GLY A 73 -9.72 2.78 46.24
N ASN A 74 -8.82 1.81 46.42
CA ASN A 74 -7.90 1.77 47.54
C ASN A 74 -6.78 2.80 47.34
N GLN A 75 -6.70 3.78 48.24
CA GLN A 75 -5.71 4.86 48.20
C GLN A 75 -4.25 4.38 48.29
N PHE A 76 -4.02 3.19 48.84
CA PHE A 76 -2.68 2.58 48.93
C PHE A 76 -2.36 1.68 47.72
N CYS A 77 -3.32 1.44 46.82
CA CYS A 77 -3.12 0.63 45.64
C CYS A 77 -2.76 1.52 44.43
N THR A 78 -1.56 1.34 43.89
CA THR A 78 -1.04 2.13 42.76
C THR A 78 -1.45 1.59 41.38
N ILE A 79 -2.32 0.57 41.35
CA ILE A 79 -2.74 -0.05 40.09
C ILE A 79 -3.61 0.92 39.29
N VAL A 80 -3.14 1.23 38.08
CA VAL A 80 -3.87 1.96 37.05
C VAL A 80 -4.12 1.01 35.90
N VAL A 81 -5.37 0.94 35.44
CA VAL A 81 -5.81 0.08 34.34
C VAL A 81 -6.22 0.93 33.15
N ARG A 82 -5.77 0.52 31.97
CA ARG A 82 -6.16 1.14 30.70
C ARG A 82 -7.67 0.91 30.44
N PRO A 83 -8.48 1.96 30.25
CA PRO A 83 -9.85 1.81 29.80
C PRO A 83 -9.91 1.19 28.41
N GLN A 84 -10.93 0.39 28.16
CA GLN A 84 -11.29 -0.06 26.81
C GLN A 84 -11.81 1.10 25.97
N THR A 85 -11.83 0.95 24.65
CA THR A 85 -12.19 2.03 23.71
C THR A 85 -13.70 2.24 23.58
N ARG A 86 -14.54 1.28 23.99
CA ARG A 86 -16.01 1.38 23.91
C ARG A 86 -16.60 1.58 25.30
N THR A 87 -17.53 2.52 25.45
CA THR A 87 -18.19 2.84 26.74
C THR A 87 -18.80 1.62 27.42
N ALA A 88 -19.48 0.75 26.66
CA ALA A 88 -20.06 -0.49 27.21
C ALA A 88 -19.00 -1.45 27.77
N LYS A 89 -17.79 -1.46 27.19
CA LYS A 89 -16.67 -2.29 27.68
C LYS A 89 -15.98 -1.66 28.89
N ILE A 90 -15.95 -0.34 28.99
CA ILE A 90 -15.49 0.36 30.19
C ILE A 90 -16.42 0.02 31.37
N ALA A 91 -17.75 0.04 31.17
CA ALA A 91 -18.70 -0.38 32.19
C ALA A 91 -18.44 -1.81 32.70
N GLN A 92 -18.20 -2.76 31.78
CA GLN A 92 -17.80 -4.12 32.13
C GLN A 92 -16.46 -4.20 32.89
N GLN A 93 -15.53 -3.28 32.64
CA GLN A 93 -14.28 -3.22 33.42
C GLN A 93 -14.51 -2.70 34.84
N LEU A 94 -15.43 -1.75 35.03
CA LEU A 94 -15.75 -1.19 36.35
C LEU A 94 -16.46 -2.20 37.27
N GLU A 95 -17.14 -3.18 36.70
CA GLU A 95 -17.71 -4.31 37.44
C GLU A 95 -16.63 -5.26 37.99
N ARG A 96 -15.43 -5.25 37.40
CA ARG A 96 -14.31 -6.09 37.87
C ARG A 96 -13.62 -5.47 39.06
N ARG A 97 -13.10 -6.34 39.93
CA ARG A 97 -12.25 -5.93 41.06
C ARG A 97 -10.80 -5.77 40.62
N CYS A 98 -10.12 -4.83 41.26
CA CYS A 98 -8.67 -4.70 41.21
C CYS A 98 -8.01 -5.96 41.79
N LYS A 99 -6.73 -6.19 41.48
CA LYS A 99 -5.95 -7.31 42.04
C LYS A 99 -5.89 -7.28 43.57
N CYS A 100 -5.99 -6.10 44.20
CA CYS A 100 -6.04 -5.97 45.65
C CYS A 100 -7.44 -6.23 46.26
N GLY A 101 -8.43 -6.59 45.43
CA GLY A 101 -9.80 -6.88 45.83
C GLY A 101 -10.75 -5.68 45.84
N ASP A 102 -10.27 -4.45 45.73
CA ASP A 102 -11.12 -3.26 45.76
C ASP A 102 -11.74 -2.93 44.38
N LYS A 103 -12.75 -2.06 44.34
CA LYS A 103 -13.43 -1.64 43.12
C LYS A 103 -12.57 -0.68 42.29
N LEU A 104 -12.73 -0.73 40.98
CA LEU A 104 -12.16 0.25 40.07
C LEU A 104 -13.10 1.47 39.99
N ARG A 105 -12.51 2.66 39.92
CA ARG A 105 -13.19 3.92 39.62
C ARG A 105 -12.67 4.49 38.30
N HIS A 106 -13.56 5.10 37.53
CA HIS A 106 -13.18 5.76 36.28
C HIS A 106 -12.84 7.22 36.58
N GLU A 107 -11.62 7.62 36.22
CA GLU A 107 -11.21 9.02 36.18
C GLU A 107 -11.23 9.46 34.71
N ASP A 108 -12.34 10.08 34.32
CA ASP A 108 -12.57 10.59 32.96
C ASP A 108 -11.57 11.68 32.58
N CYS A 109 -11.24 11.75 31.29
CA CYS A 109 -10.44 12.82 30.71
C CYS A 109 -11.27 13.60 29.68
N THR A 110 -11.20 14.93 29.73
CA THR A 110 -11.92 15.82 28.80
C THR A 110 -11.06 16.26 27.62
N VAL A 111 -9.78 15.86 27.60
CA VAL A 111 -8.82 16.24 26.57
C VAL A 111 -9.15 15.57 25.24
N ILE A 112 -9.01 16.34 24.16
CA ILE A 112 -9.21 15.89 22.80
C ILE A 112 -7.96 16.22 22.00
N LEU A 113 -7.41 15.21 21.35
CA LEU A 113 -6.37 15.37 20.35
C LEU A 113 -7.03 15.60 18.99
N TRP A 114 -6.66 16.68 18.31
CA TRP A 114 -7.09 17.00 16.97
C TRP A 114 -5.95 16.80 15.98
N LEU A 115 -6.24 16.12 14.87
CA LEU A 115 -5.33 15.97 13.74
C LEU A 115 -5.95 16.68 12.55
N ASN A 116 -5.21 17.59 11.94
CA ASN A 116 -5.63 18.29 10.73
C ASN A 116 -4.78 17.81 9.56
N THR A 117 -5.42 17.30 8.52
CA THR A 117 -4.77 16.94 7.25
C THR A 117 -5.01 18.06 6.25
N PHE A 118 -3.95 18.62 5.71
CA PHE A 118 -4.01 19.74 4.78
C PHE A 118 -2.82 19.68 3.81
N LYS A 119 -2.92 20.43 2.72
CA LYS A 119 -1.89 20.53 1.70
C LYS A 119 -0.80 21.49 2.18
N TYR A 120 0.41 20.98 2.37
CA TYR A 120 1.56 21.82 2.73
C TYR A 120 2.26 22.32 1.46
N GLU A 121 1.91 23.52 1.02
CA GLU A 121 2.27 24.08 -0.29
C GLU A 121 3.75 24.43 -0.49
N ARG A 122 4.59 24.35 0.55
CA ARG A 122 6.00 24.75 0.46
C ARG A 122 6.75 23.96 -0.63
N PHE A 123 6.38 22.69 -0.84
CA PHE A 123 6.94 21.88 -1.93
C PHE A 123 6.42 22.35 -3.29
N ASP A 124 5.11 22.48 -3.45
CA ASP A 124 4.46 22.93 -4.68
C ASP A 124 4.99 24.30 -5.13
N GLN A 125 5.17 25.25 -4.20
CA GLN A 125 5.72 26.58 -4.46
C GLN A 125 7.16 26.52 -5.01
N ILE A 126 8.03 25.68 -4.44
CA ILE A 126 9.39 25.47 -4.94
C ILE A 126 9.36 24.87 -6.35
N ILE A 127 8.48 23.90 -6.61
CA ILE A 127 8.30 23.27 -7.92
C ILE A 127 7.75 24.27 -8.95
N PHE A 128 6.75 25.08 -8.61
CA PHE A 128 6.16 26.08 -9.52
C PHE A 128 7.11 27.26 -9.79
N ALA A 129 7.93 27.66 -8.81
CA ALA A 129 8.98 28.65 -9.01
C ALA A 129 10.12 28.10 -9.88
N ASN A 130 10.35 26.78 -9.88
CA ASN A 130 11.45 26.13 -10.58
C ASN A 130 11.00 24.90 -11.41
N PRO A 131 10.09 25.04 -12.40
CA PRO A 131 9.45 23.90 -13.06
C PRO A 131 10.44 23.01 -13.82
N LYS A 132 11.51 23.61 -14.35
CA LYS A 132 12.57 22.93 -15.12
C LYS A 132 13.73 22.42 -14.25
N ALA A 133 13.74 22.67 -12.94
CA ALA A 133 14.84 22.23 -12.08
C ALA A 133 14.92 20.69 -12.05
N GLY A 134 16.12 20.15 -12.30
CA GLY A 134 16.41 18.74 -12.12
C GLY A 134 16.35 18.33 -10.65
N LEU A 135 16.26 17.03 -10.37
CA LEU A 135 16.14 16.50 -9.00
C LEU A 135 17.27 16.99 -8.09
N LEU A 136 18.51 17.01 -8.59
CA LEU A 136 19.67 17.50 -7.84
C LEU A 136 19.57 19.00 -7.52
N ALA A 137 19.04 19.80 -8.45
CA ALA A 137 18.87 21.23 -8.27
C ALA A 137 17.76 21.57 -7.26
N LEU A 138 16.74 20.72 -7.16
CA LEU A 138 15.71 20.79 -6.12
C LEU A 138 16.25 20.36 -4.76
N LEU A 139 17.05 19.29 -4.74
CA LEU A 139 17.64 18.72 -3.53
C LEU A 139 18.66 19.65 -2.87
N VAL A 140 19.56 20.24 -3.66
CA VAL A 140 20.65 21.09 -3.14
C VAL A 140 20.19 22.56 -3.00
N GLY A 141 19.12 22.94 -3.69
CA GLY A 141 18.80 24.35 -3.92
C GLY A 141 19.64 24.89 -5.08
N SER A 142 19.02 25.66 -5.97
CA SER A 142 19.71 26.27 -7.12
C SER A 142 19.68 27.80 -6.97
N GLY A 143 20.81 28.38 -6.60
CA GLY A 143 20.93 29.83 -6.37
C GLY A 143 20.12 30.32 -5.16
N PRO A 144 19.34 31.41 -5.25
CA PRO A 144 18.49 31.88 -4.15
C PRO A 144 17.27 30.98 -3.86
N GLY A 145 17.14 29.83 -4.54
CA GLY A 145 16.03 28.89 -4.35
C GLY A 145 16.21 28.00 -3.13
N THR A 146 15.17 27.93 -2.29
CA THR A 146 15.08 27.06 -1.12
C THR A 146 15.18 25.58 -1.52
N SER A 147 15.97 24.79 -0.79
CA SER A 147 16.07 23.34 -0.99
C SER A 147 14.79 22.63 -0.54
N VAL A 148 14.36 21.61 -1.29
CA VAL A 148 13.25 20.74 -0.84
C VAL A 148 13.64 19.84 0.34
N ALA A 149 14.94 19.63 0.58
CA ALA A 149 15.43 18.87 1.74
C ALA A 149 15.15 19.58 3.07
N GLU A 150 15.01 20.92 3.05
CA GLU A 150 14.62 21.71 4.23
C GLU A 150 13.14 21.52 4.61
N ILE A 151 12.32 20.98 3.69
CA ILE A 151 10.90 20.71 3.96
C ILE A 151 10.74 19.41 4.76
N SER A 152 11.52 18.37 4.44
CA SER A 152 11.47 17.08 5.13
C SER A 152 12.73 16.27 4.82
N PRO A 153 13.30 15.53 5.81
CA PRO A 153 14.43 14.62 5.59
C PRO A 153 14.17 13.58 4.49
N VAL A 154 12.91 13.23 4.23
CA VAL A 154 12.53 12.25 3.20
C VAL A 154 12.73 12.80 1.79
N LEU A 155 12.64 14.11 1.63
CA LEU A 155 12.94 14.78 0.37
C LEU A 155 14.46 14.86 0.11
N MET A 156 15.30 14.24 0.96
CA MET A 156 16.68 13.91 0.59
C MET A 156 16.77 12.76 -0.42
N ASN A 157 15.71 11.96 -0.56
CA ASN A 157 15.63 10.88 -1.54
C ASN A 157 15.14 11.43 -2.89
N ALA A 158 15.99 11.31 -3.93
CA ALA A 158 15.70 11.76 -5.28
C ALA A 158 14.44 11.10 -5.89
N ASP A 159 14.17 9.83 -5.57
CA ASP A 159 12.97 9.13 -6.05
C ASP A 159 11.69 9.69 -5.41
N CYS A 160 11.75 10.07 -4.13
CA CYS A 160 10.65 10.76 -3.45
C CYS A 160 10.41 12.16 -4.05
N ILE A 161 11.47 12.93 -4.32
CA ILE A 161 11.35 14.23 -5.00
C ILE A 161 10.72 14.05 -6.39
N LYS A 162 11.12 13.02 -7.13
CA LYS A 162 10.59 12.72 -8.46
C LYS A 162 9.10 12.39 -8.41
N ALA A 163 8.68 11.51 -7.50
CA ALA A 163 7.29 11.13 -7.34
C ALA A 163 6.41 12.35 -6.98
N GLU A 164 6.85 13.17 -6.03
CA GLU A 164 6.13 14.38 -5.64
C GLU A 164 6.13 15.44 -6.76
N LYS A 165 7.24 15.65 -7.45
CA LYS A 165 7.30 16.55 -8.61
C LYS A 165 6.33 16.12 -9.71
N CYS A 166 6.26 14.82 -10.03
CA CYS A 166 5.30 14.28 -11.01
C CYS A 166 3.84 14.48 -10.56
N ARG A 167 3.57 14.38 -9.24
CA ARG A 167 2.24 14.65 -8.68
C ARG A 167 1.84 16.12 -8.87
N VAL A 168 2.75 17.05 -8.60
CA VAL A 168 2.50 18.51 -8.68
C VAL A 168 2.40 19.01 -10.11
N THR A 169 3.32 18.57 -10.97
CA THR A 169 3.37 19.02 -12.37
C THR A 169 2.28 18.43 -13.26
N GLY A 170 1.47 17.50 -12.74
CA GLY A 170 0.17 17.13 -13.32
C GLY A 170 0.22 16.56 -14.74
N GLY A 171 1.40 16.21 -15.25
CA GLY A 171 1.55 15.66 -16.59
C GLY A 171 0.93 14.27 -16.66
N ARG A 172 -0.33 14.17 -17.10
CA ARG A 172 -0.75 12.99 -17.85
C ARG A 172 0.20 12.95 -19.05
N GLY A 173 1.16 12.02 -19.02
CA GLY A 173 2.06 11.87 -20.14
C GLY A 173 1.25 11.77 -21.43
N THR A 174 1.70 12.46 -22.46
CA THR A 174 1.02 12.36 -23.76
C THR A 174 1.03 10.90 -24.23
N THR A 175 0.11 10.51 -25.11
CA THR A 175 0.12 9.13 -25.68
C THR A 175 1.48 8.77 -26.26
N ARG A 176 2.17 9.74 -26.88
CA ARG A 176 3.52 9.56 -27.40
C ARG A 176 4.55 9.30 -26.30
N GLU A 177 4.47 10.05 -25.20
CA GLU A 177 5.33 9.87 -24.04
C GLU A 177 5.10 8.51 -23.37
N PHE A 178 3.87 8.01 -23.31
CA PHE A 178 3.60 6.64 -22.84
C PHE A 178 4.27 5.60 -23.75
N VAL A 179 4.10 5.71 -25.07
CA VAL A 179 4.70 4.76 -26.02
C VAL A 179 6.22 4.78 -25.89
N ASP A 180 6.84 5.96 -25.90
CA ASP A 180 8.28 6.10 -25.75
C ASP A 180 8.76 5.53 -24.40
N ASN A 181 8.05 5.80 -23.31
CA ASN A 181 8.38 5.27 -21.99
C ASN A 181 8.20 3.75 -21.89
N PHE A 182 7.15 3.20 -22.51
CA PHE A 182 6.89 1.76 -22.53
C PHE A 182 7.94 1.03 -23.35
N SER A 183 8.28 1.55 -24.55
CA SER A 183 9.36 1.01 -25.37
C SER A 183 10.72 1.09 -24.67
N ASN A 184 11.02 2.20 -23.99
CA ASN A 184 12.23 2.33 -23.18
C ASN A 184 12.25 1.36 -22.00
N PHE A 185 11.10 1.11 -21.38
CA PHE A 185 10.96 0.15 -20.30
C PHE A 185 11.22 -1.28 -20.78
N GLU A 186 10.64 -1.70 -21.91
CA GLU A 186 10.89 -3.01 -22.50
C GLU A 186 12.36 -3.18 -22.91
N ALA A 187 12.96 -2.16 -23.53
CA ALA A 187 14.37 -2.19 -23.91
C ALA A 187 15.30 -2.32 -22.69
N LYS A 188 14.94 -1.67 -21.57
CA LYS A 188 15.71 -1.73 -20.31
C LYS A 188 15.50 -3.04 -19.55
N HIS A 189 14.35 -3.68 -19.72
CA HIS A 189 13.95 -4.89 -19.00
C HIS A 189 13.56 -6.01 -19.98
N PRO A 190 14.52 -6.50 -20.79
CA PRO A 190 14.23 -7.51 -21.81
C PRO A 190 13.68 -8.79 -21.17
N GLY A 191 12.56 -9.27 -21.70
CA GLY A 191 11.87 -10.47 -21.20
C GLY A 191 11.05 -10.29 -19.93
N PHE A 192 10.92 -9.06 -19.41
CA PHE A 192 10.04 -8.80 -18.25
C PHE A 192 8.57 -8.66 -18.64
N VAL A 193 8.28 -8.03 -19.79
CA VAL A 193 6.96 -8.03 -20.41
C VAL A 193 6.86 -9.31 -21.25
N VAL A 194 6.04 -10.26 -20.82
CA VAL A 194 5.87 -11.55 -21.53
C VAL A 194 4.75 -11.49 -22.56
N TYR A 195 3.78 -10.60 -22.35
CA TYR A 195 2.69 -10.35 -23.30
C TYR A 195 2.09 -8.96 -23.08
N SER A 196 1.73 -8.27 -24.15
CA SER A 196 0.98 -7.01 -24.08
C SER A 196 -0.05 -6.90 -25.21
N GLN A 197 -1.21 -6.33 -24.89
CA GLN A 197 -2.28 -6.02 -25.84
C GLN A 197 -2.90 -4.68 -25.45
N PHE A 198 -3.10 -3.79 -26.43
CA PHE A 198 -3.75 -2.49 -26.24
C PHE A 198 -5.00 -2.38 -27.11
N GLY A 199 -6.08 -1.83 -26.56
CA GLY A 199 -7.36 -1.67 -27.26
C GLY A 199 -8.56 -1.80 -26.31
N MET A 200 -9.67 -2.35 -26.82
CA MET A 200 -10.89 -2.57 -26.01
C MET A 200 -10.61 -3.43 -24.77
N THR A 201 -9.84 -4.50 -24.96
CA THR A 201 -9.22 -5.29 -23.89
C THR A 201 -7.75 -4.93 -23.87
N THR A 202 -7.31 -4.25 -22.81
CA THR A 202 -5.91 -3.87 -22.62
C THR A 202 -5.34 -4.67 -21.45
N VAL A 203 -4.28 -5.43 -21.73
CA VAL A 203 -3.51 -6.16 -20.71
C VAL A 203 -2.01 -5.94 -20.91
N VAL A 204 -1.28 -5.85 -19.82
CA VAL A 204 0.19 -5.92 -19.82
C VAL A 204 0.59 -6.97 -18.80
N ILE A 205 1.21 -8.04 -19.27
CA ILE A 205 1.54 -9.23 -18.49
C ILE A 205 3.04 -9.23 -18.22
N LEU A 206 3.38 -9.31 -16.94
CA LEU A 206 4.71 -9.11 -16.41
C LEU A 206 5.16 -10.37 -15.66
N GLN A 207 6.41 -10.76 -15.88
CA GLN A 207 7.00 -11.92 -15.22
C GLN A 207 8.53 -11.77 -15.13
N THR A 208 9.09 -11.99 -13.94
CA THR A 208 10.55 -12.14 -13.82
C THR A 208 10.98 -13.59 -13.99
N ARG A 209 12.26 -13.83 -14.23
CA ARG A 209 12.83 -15.18 -14.21
C ARG A 209 12.59 -15.91 -12.89
N PHE A 210 12.61 -15.20 -11.77
CA PHE A 210 12.28 -15.80 -10.47
C PHE A 210 10.81 -16.23 -10.43
N MET A 211 9.88 -15.36 -10.84
CA MET A 211 8.45 -15.69 -10.86
C MET A 211 8.18 -16.92 -11.74
N LEU A 212 8.77 -16.95 -12.94
CA LEU A 212 8.69 -18.07 -13.89
C LEU A 212 9.17 -19.38 -13.26
N SER A 213 10.32 -19.37 -12.58
CA SER A 213 10.90 -20.57 -11.98
C SER A 213 10.08 -21.15 -10.82
N GLN A 214 9.08 -20.43 -10.31
CA GLN A 214 8.18 -20.95 -9.27
C GLN A 214 6.95 -21.66 -9.85
N LEU A 215 6.70 -21.55 -11.15
CA LEU A 215 5.53 -22.13 -11.81
C LEU A 215 5.69 -23.64 -12.10
N VAL A 216 6.93 -24.10 -12.31
CA VAL A 216 7.28 -25.51 -12.45
C VAL A 216 8.16 -25.91 -11.26
N LYS A 217 7.66 -26.82 -10.43
CA LYS A 217 8.33 -27.26 -9.20
C LYS A 217 8.90 -28.66 -9.38
N GLU A 218 10.16 -28.84 -9.02
CA GLU A 218 10.81 -30.16 -9.00
C GLU A 218 10.25 -31.06 -7.89
N HIS A 219 9.73 -30.48 -6.79
CA HIS A 219 9.30 -31.24 -5.61
C HIS A 219 7.86 -30.86 -5.24
N ILE A 220 7.00 -31.88 -5.19
CA ILE A 220 5.64 -31.78 -4.69
C ILE A 220 5.69 -32.07 -3.18
N ILE A 221 5.14 -31.17 -2.37
CA ILE A 221 5.05 -31.34 -0.92
C ILE A 221 3.76 -32.13 -0.61
N GLU A 222 3.72 -32.91 0.45
CA GLU A 222 2.47 -33.59 0.86
C GLU A 222 1.36 -32.61 1.34
N ASP A 223 1.70 -31.33 1.54
CA ASP A 223 0.77 -30.28 1.96
C ASP A 223 -0.04 -29.69 0.80
N ALA A 224 -1.21 -29.13 1.13
CA ALA A 224 -2.15 -28.50 0.19
C ALA A 224 -1.68 -27.14 -0.40
N VAL A 225 -0.38 -26.94 -0.59
CA VAL A 225 0.23 -25.65 -1.02
C VAL A 225 0.89 -25.72 -2.40
N ASN A 226 0.73 -26.83 -3.12
CA ASN A 226 1.35 -27.01 -4.43
C ASN A 226 0.63 -26.28 -5.57
N GLY A 227 -0.62 -25.86 -5.34
CA GLY A 227 -1.45 -25.19 -6.35
C GLY A 227 -1.02 -23.76 -6.65
N ILE A 228 -1.44 -23.28 -7.82
CA ILE A 228 -1.38 -21.89 -8.24
C ILE A 228 -2.76 -21.26 -7.97
N VAL A 229 -2.76 -20.15 -7.23
CA VAL A 229 -3.97 -19.40 -6.86
C VAL A 229 -3.98 -18.09 -7.63
N SER A 230 -5.05 -17.84 -8.39
CA SER A 230 -5.22 -16.60 -9.15
C SER A 230 -6.28 -15.71 -8.54
N ASP A 231 -5.96 -14.42 -8.33
CA ASP A 231 -6.88 -13.42 -7.78
C ASP A 231 -6.75 -12.07 -8.50
N ALA A 232 -7.80 -11.26 -8.44
CA ALA A 232 -7.85 -9.92 -9.01
C ALA A 232 -8.05 -8.86 -7.92
N ALA A 233 -7.02 -8.04 -7.70
CA ALA A 233 -7.05 -6.97 -6.73
C ALA A 233 -7.70 -5.71 -7.32
N HIS A 234 -8.87 -5.36 -6.78
CA HIS A 234 -9.55 -4.09 -7.06
C HIS A 234 -8.88 -2.94 -6.30
N GLY A 235 -8.81 -1.76 -6.92
CA GLY A 235 -8.30 -0.54 -6.28
C GLY A 235 -6.78 -0.47 -6.10
N PHE A 236 -6.04 -1.46 -6.63
CA PHE A 236 -4.58 -1.38 -6.71
C PHE A 236 -4.13 -0.21 -7.61
N TRP A 237 -4.82 -0.03 -8.74
CA TRP A 237 -4.58 1.07 -9.67
C TRP A 237 -5.42 2.29 -9.32
N ARG A 238 -4.93 3.47 -9.70
CA ARG A 238 -5.62 4.76 -9.51
C ARG A 238 -7.00 4.77 -10.18
N ASP A 239 -7.06 4.23 -11.39
CA ASP A 239 -8.31 4.11 -12.14
C ASP A 239 -9.06 2.86 -11.66
N LYS A 240 -10.20 3.11 -11.00
CA LYS A 240 -11.05 2.07 -10.40
C LYS A 240 -11.45 0.88 -11.31
N PRO A 241 -11.67 1.04 -12.64
CA PRO A 241 -12.00 -0.13 -13.47
C PRO A 241 -10.80 -1.05 -13.73
N ASN A 242 -9.57 -0.55 -13.53
CA ASN A 242 -8.37 -1.33 -13.81
C ASN A 242 -8.08 -2.29 -12.66
N LEU A 243 -7.62 -3.49 -13.00
CA LEU A 243 -7.32 -4.56 -12.07
C LEU A 243 -5.85 -4.96 -12.11
N LEU A 244 -5.34 -5.40 -10.97
CA LEU A 244 -4.12 -6.19 -10.90
C LEU A 244 -4.52 -7.65 -10.72
N ILE A 245 -4.30 -8.47 -11.75
CA ILE A 245 -4.54 -9.92 -11.69
C ILE A 245 -3.20 -10.60 -11.40
N ILE A 246 -3.16 -11.51 -10.42
CA ILE A 246 -1.94 -12.21 -10.01
C ILE A 246 -2.24 -13.70 -9.89
N SER A 247 -1.41 -14.54 -10.52
CA SER A 247 -1.32 -15.96 -10.16
C SER A 247 -0.13 -16.15 -9.23
N SER A 248 -0.37 -16.68 -8.04
CA SER A 248 0.63 -16.88 -6.99
C SER A 248 0.83 -18.36 -6.71
N THR A 249 2.03 -18.70 -6.28
CA THR A 249 2.46 -20.05 -5.91
C THR A 249 3.23 -19.99 -4.60
N TYR A 250 3.17 -21.04 -3.79
CA TYR A 250 3.93 -21.08 -2.55
C TYR A 250 5.41 -21.39 -2.80
N CYS A 251 6.30 -20.49 -2.37
CA CYS A 251 7.75 -20.65 -2.45
C CYS A 251 8.29 -21.26 -1.15
N LEU A 252 8.86 -22.46 -1.24
CA LEU A 252 9.44 -23.17 -0.09
C LEU A 252 10.63 -22.45 0.53
N ALA A 253 11.52 -21.91 -0.31
CA ALA A 253 12.73 -21.24 0.14
C ALA A 253 12.41 -20.00 0.98
N LEU A 254 11.36 -19.24 0.60
CA LEU A 254 10.94 -18.03 1.29
C LEU A 254 9.82 -18.26 2.32
N ARG A 255 9.21 -19.45 2.32
CA ARG A 255 8.06 -19.82 3.16
C ARG A 255 6.89 -18.83 3.04
N CYS A 256 6.60 -18.38 1.83
CA CYS A 256 5.51 -17.46 1.55
C CYS A 256 4.95 -17.64 0.13
N TRP A 257 3.75 -17.09 -0.10
CA TRP A 257 3.18 -16.98 -1.44
C TRP A 257 3.90 -15.90 -2.22
N VAL A 258 4.36 -16.25 -3.42
CA VAL A 258 5.04 -15.35 -4.34
C VAL A 258 4.30 -15.31 -5.68
N PRO A 259 4.34 -14.19 -6.41
CA PRO A 259 3.76 -14.11 -7.73
C PRO A 259 4.50 -15.04 -8.70
N GLY A 260 3.76 -15.79 -9.49
CA GLY A 260 4.24 -16.53 -10.66
C GLY A 260 4.00 -15.77 -11.96
N ILE A 261 2.95 -14.94 -12.01
CA ILE A 261 2.71 -13.98 -13.10
C ILE A 261 1.85 -12.81 -12.59
N MET A 262 2.05 -11.61 -13.14
CA MET A 262 1.25 -10.42 -12.80
C MET A 262 0.68 -9.80 -14.07
N THR A 263 -0.52 -9.24 -13.99
CA THR A 263 -1.19 -8.63 -15.13
C THR A 263 -1.86 -7.33 -14.73
N TYR A 264 -1.46 -6.25 -15.40
CA TYR A 264 -2.31 -5.07 -15.50
C TYR A 264 -3.46 -5.39 -16.45
N SER A 265 -4.69 -5.04 -16.07
CA SER A 265 -5.88 -5.19 -16.88
C SER A 265 -6.74 -3.92 -16.81
N ASN A 266 -7.27 -3.45 -17.93
CA ASN A 266 -8.22 -2.31 -17.93
C ASN A 266 -9.68 -2.72 -17.61
N GLY A 267 -9.91 -4.00 -17.26
CA GLY A 267 -11.22 -4.50 -16.88
C GLY A 267 -11.19 -5.93 -16.32
N ALA A 268 -12.38 -6.53 -16.24
CA ALA A 268 -12.61 -7.84 -15.61
C ALA A 268 -13.43 -8.80 -16.50
N SER A 269 -13.47 -8.56 -17.82
CA SER A 269 -14.21 -9.44 -18.72
C SER A 269 -13.51 -10.79 -18.90
N GLU A 270 -14.24 -11.78 -19.41
CA GLU A 270 -13.72 -13.10 -19.77
C GLU A 270 -12.42 -13.01 -20.59
N LYS A 271 -12.37 -12.10 -21.58
CA LYS A 271 -11.18 -11.92 -22.42
C LYS A 271 -9.93 -11.49 -21.65
N HIS A 272 -10.08 -10.72 -20.57
CA HIS A 272 -8.92 -10.32 -19.74
C HIS A 272 -8.34 -11.53 -19.00
N TYR A 273 -9.21 -12.37 -18.44
CA TYR A 273 -8.80 -13.59 -17.76
C TYR A 273 -8.26 -14.63 -18.74
N GLU A 274 -8.86 -14.76 -19.93
CA GLU A 274 -8.36 -15.63 -21.00
C GLU A 274 -6.91 -15.29 -21.36
N LEU A 275 -6.60 -14.01 -21.58
CA LEU A 275 -5.23 -13.56 -21.89
C LEU A 275 -4.26 -13.80 -20.73
N HIS A 276 -4.70 -13.56 -19.49
CA HIS A 276 -3.90 -13.85 -18.29
C HIS A 276 -3.55 -15.33 -18.16
N PHE A 277 -4.54 -16.22 -18.25
CA PHE A 277 -4.33 -17.67 -18.14
C PHE A 277 -3.57 -18.23 -19.33
N ARG A 278 -3.80 -17.71 -20.54
CA ARG A 278 -3.03 -18.08 -21.72
C ARG A 278 -1.54 -17.82 -21.51
N ALA A 279 -1.17 -16.61 -21.10
CA ALA A 279 0.24 -16.27 -20.84
C ALA A 279 0.82 -17.09 -19.66
N LEU A 280 0.01 -17.39 -18.63
CA LEU A 280 0.41 -18.28 -17.55
C LEU A 280 0.80 -19.67 -18.09
N PHE A 281 -0.07 -20.28 -18.91
CA PHE A 281 0.18 -21.61 -19.46
C PHE A 281 1.32 -21.64 -20.49
N GLU A 282 1.41 -20.63 -21.36
CA GLU A 282 2.50 -20.51 -22.34
C GLU A 282 3.86 -20.40 -21.62
N THR A 283 3.98 -19.52 -20.62
CA THR A 283 5.23 -19.37 -19.86
C THR A 283 5.54 -20.60 -18.99
N MET A 284 4.53 -21.28 -18.43
CA MET A 284 4.71 -22.58 -17.77
C MET A 284 5.31 -23.63 -18.69
N ALA A 285 4.83 -23.73 -19.93
CA ALA A 285 5.34 -24.68 -20.91
C ALA A 285 6.79 -24.37 -21.31
N GLU A 286 7.12 -23.08 -21.50
CA GLU A 286 8.49 -22.64 -21.77
C GLU A 286 9.44 -23.00 -20.63
N GLU A 287 9.02 -22.82 -19.38
CA GLU A 287 9.82 -23.16 -18.22
C GLU A 287 10.01 -24.67 -18.05
N ALA A 288 8.97 -25.47 -18.30
CA ALA A 288 9.07 -26.92 -18.27
C ALA A 288 10.06 -27.44 -19.32
N GLN A 289 9.99 -26.92 -20.55
CA GLN A 289 10.97 -27.23 -21.60
C GLN A 289 12.39 -26.82 -21.19
N ARG A 290 12.56 -25.66 -20.54
CA ARG A 290 13.85 -25.20 -20.04
C ARG A 290 14.42 -26.10 -18.94
N GLN A 291 13.56 -26.72 -18.14
CA GLN A 291 13.91 -27.67 -17.08
C GLN A 291 13.96 -29.13 -17.57
N ASP A 292 13.85 -29.39 -18.88
CA ASP A 292 13.76 -30.73 -19.46
C ASP A 292 12.66 -31.60 -18.83
N THR A 293 11.55 -30.94 -18.45
CA THR A 293 10.36 -31.56 -17.87
C THR A 293 9.31 -31.74 -18.95
N GLU A 294 8.73 -32.94 -19.03
CA GLU A 294 7.67 -33.24 -19.99
C GLU A 294 6.43 -32.37 -19.76
N VAL A 295 5.97 -31.67 -20.81
CA VAL A 295 4.75 -30.87 -20.77
C VAL A 295 3.54 -31.77 -20.91
N THR A 296 2.82 -32.01 -19.82
CA THR A 296 1.62 -32.85 -19.76
C THR A 296 0.42 -32.05 -19.24
N ASP A 297 -0.81 -32.54 -19.47
CA ASP A 297 -2.02 -31.91 -18.92
C ASP A 297 -1.98 -31.80 -17.39
N ASP A 298 -1.32 -32.75 -16.71
CA ASP A 298 -1.15 -32.76 -15.26
C ASP A 298 -0.35 -31.55 -14.76
N LEU A 299 0.58 -31.02 -15.56
CA LEU A 299 1.33 -29.81 -15.24
C LEU A 299 0.39 -28.61 -15.03
N PHE A 300 -0.68 -28.52 -15.83
CA PHE A 300 -1.64 -27.42 -15.82
C PHE A 300 -2.78 -27.61 -14.80
N ARG A 301 -3.01 -28.85 -14.32
CA ARG A 301 -4.02 -29.14 -13.29
C ARG A 301 -3.77 -28.40 -11.97
N ASN A 302 -2.53 -27.95 -11.74
CA ASN A 302 -2.16 -27.18 -10.55
C ASN A 302 -2.75 -25.76 -10.53
N VAL A 303 -3.29 -25.26 -11.65
CA VAL A 303 -3.95 -23.95 -11.69
C VAL A 303 -5.38 -24.08 -11.18
N SER A 304 -5.59 -23.68 -9.92
CA SER A 304 -6.90 -23.69 -9.28
C SER A 304 -7.66 -22.43 -9.70
N THR A 305 -8.59 -22.57 -10.64
CA THR A 305 -9.54 -21.49 -10.98
C THR A 305 -10.84 -21.67 -10.21
N CYS A 306 -11.49 -20.55 -9.89
CA CYS A 306 -12.89 -20.55 -9.46
C CYS A 306 -13.77 -21.05 -10.63
N ARG A 307 -13.89 -22.38 -10.76
CA ARG A 307 -14.81 -23.23 -11.54
C ARG A 307 -15.23 -22.93 -13.00
N ILE A 308 -14.86 -21.83 -13.66
CA ILE A 308 -15.52 -21.44 -14.93
C ILE A 308 -14.66 -21.60 -16.21
N LEU A 309 -13.33 -21.63 -16.18
CA LEU A 309 -12.51 -21.42 -17.41
C LEU A 309 -11.73 -22.62 -17.98
N ILE A 310 -11.67 -23.78 -17.33
CA ILE A 310 -10.78 -24.87 -17.77
C ILE A 310 -11.23 -25.54 -19.08
N TYR A 311 -12.52 -25.59 -19.39
CA TYR A 311 -13.01 -26.35 -20.55
C TYR A 311 -12.80 -25.67 -21.90
N HIS A 312 -12.67 -24.34 -21.96
CA HIS A 312 -12.53 -23.64 -23.25
C HIS A 312 -11.07 -23.50 -23.71
N LEU A 313 -10.09 -23.45 -22.81
CA LEU A 313 -8.67 -23.24 -23.16
C LEU A 313 -7.95 -24.51 -23.62
N LEU A 314 -8.31 -25.68 -23.06
CA LEU A 314 -7.69 -26.97 -23.46
C LEU A 314 -8.04 -27.34 -24.92
N LEU A 315 -9.25 -27.01 -25.39
CA LEU A 315 -9.67 -27.23 -26.77
C LEU A 315 -8.90 -26.39 -27.80
N SER A 316 -8.40 -25.20 -27.42
CA SER A 316 -7.58 -24.36 -28.32
C SER A 316 -6.12 -24.80 -28.41
N LEU A 317 -5.57 -25.47 -27.38
CA LEU A 317 -4.19 -25.98 -27.39
C LEU A 317 -4.07 -27.32 -28.13
N SER A 318 -5.11 -28.16 -28.14
CA SER A 318 -5.12 -29.43 -28.88
C SER A 318 -5.22 -29.28 -30.40
N ILE A 319 -5.53 -28.09 -30.94
CA ILE A 319 -5.59 -27.85 -32.40
C ILE A 319 -4.20 -27.47 -32.98
N GLY A 320 -3.21 -27.20 -32.12
CA GLY A 320 -1.84 -26.82 -32.53
C GLY A 320 -0.87 -27.98 -32.76
N CYS A 321 -1.19 -29.19 -32.32
CA CYS A 321 -0.39 -30.40 -32.58
C CYS A 321 -1.12 -31.32 -33.57
N GLY A 322 -1.11 -30.91 -34.85
CA GLY A 322 -1.35 -31.81 -35.98
C GLY A 322 -0.03 -32.39 -36.47
N PHE A 323 -0.02 -33.70 -36.71
CA PHE A 323 1.03 -34.56 -37.30
C PHE A 323 2.09 -33.87 -38.18
#